data_AF-A0A3S1HDR3-F1
#
_entry.id   AF-A0A3S1HDR3-F1
#
_cell.length_a   1.000
_cell.length_b   1.000
_cell.length_c   1.000
_cell.angle_alpha   90.00
_cell.angle_beta   90.00
_cell.angle_gamma   90.00
#
_symmetry.space_group_name_H-M   'P 1'
#
loop_
_entity.id
_entity.type
_entity.pdbx_description
1 polymer ?
#
loop_
_entity_poly.entity_id
_entity_poly.type
_entity_poly.pdbx_seq_one_letter_code
_entity_poly.pdbx_strand_id
1 'polypeptide(L)'
;RINAIEMRDRPPEPGDDILLSVITDGRHAAIDLRLVDSDNDNEPDNKLSLLVSNAYRIWKETEANTYVRPNGKPFELPGAAQMIFSDLGTISVEKTRGFSAYRWIRDELVRMGVPGSEIAFMQDFRKSEAKQRLFGDVRAGKVRFLIGSSDTMGTGVNAQLRLKALHHLDVPWLPSQIEQR
;
A
#
# COMPACT_ATOMS: atom_id res chain seq x y z
N ARG A 1 -5.09 5.09 -29.04
CA ARG A 1 -6.15 5.38 -28.04
C ARG A 1 -6.57 6.86 -28.09
N ILE A 2 -5.67 7.83 -27.86
CA ILE A 2 -6.01 9.27 -27.85
C ILE A 2 -6.66 9.76 -29.16
N ASN A 3 -6.03 9.52 -30.32
CA ASN A 3 -6.61 9.94 -31.62
C ASN A 3 -8.03 9.37 -31.86
N ALA A 4 -8.29 8.14 -31.40
CA ALA A 4 -9.61 7.53 -31.55
C ALA A 4 -10.67 8.18 -30.65
N ILE A 5 -10.26 8.68 -29.47
CA ILE A 5 -11.12 9.47 -28.58
C ILE A 5 -11.42 10.84 -29.21
N GLU A 6 -10.41 11.50 -29.79
CA GLU A 6 -10.55 12.82 -30.43
C GLU A 6 -11.41 12.79 -31.69
N MET A 7 -11.32 11.72 -32.48
CA MET A 7 -12.10 11.53 -33.70
C MET A 7 -13.53 11.02 -33.42
N ARG A 8 -13.91 10.77 -32.16
CA ARG A 8 -15.25 10.27 -31.82
C ARG A 8 -16.28 11.40 -31.89
N ASP A 9 -17.24 11.28 -32.81
CA ASP A 9 -18.32 12.24 -33.03
C ASP A 9 -19.64 11.87 -32.32
N ARG A 10 -19.58 10.98 -31.33
CA ARG A 10 -20.72 10.58 -30.49
C ARG A 10 -20.38 10.68 -29.00
N PRO A 11 -21.39 10.84 -28.11
CA PRO A 11 -21.17 10.74 -26.67
C PRO A 11 -20.51 9.41 -26.29
N PRO A 12 -19.66 9.38 -25.26
CA PRO A 12 -19.07 8.14 -24.75
C PRO A 12 -20.14 7.23 -24.15
N GLU A 13 -20.03 5.93 -24.43
CA GLU A 13 -20.88 4.87 -23.88
C GLU A 13 -20.09 3.99 -22.89
N PRO A 14 -20.75 3.25 -21.98
CA PRO A 14 -20.06 2.32 -21.09
C PRO A 14 -19.16 1.34 -21.85
N GLY A 15 -17.87 1.33 -21.51
CA GLY A 15 -16.86 0.49 -22.18
C GLY A 15 -16.03 1.23 -23.22
N ASP A 16 -16.44 2.43 -23.64
CA ASP A 16 -15.59 3.26 -24.48
C ASP A 16 -14.37 3.77 -23.73
N ASP A 17 -13.28 3.91 -24.47
CA ASP A 17 -12.16 4.70 -24.01
C ASP A 17 -12.52 6.19 -23.93
N ILE A 18 -12.10 6.82 -22.84
CA ILE A 18 -12.19 8.26 -22.60
C ILE A 18 -10.85 8.76 -22.09
N LEU A 19 -10.61 10.06 -22.12
CA LEU A 19 -9.34 10.61 -21.65
C LEU A 19 -9.02 10.20 -20.19
N LEU A 20 -10.05 10.10 -19.35
CA LEU A 20 -9.91 9.63 -17.96
C LEU A 20 -9.49 8.16 -17.86
N SER A 21 -9.92 7.27 -18.77
CA SER A 21 -9.47 5.87 -18.76
C SER A 21 -8.00 5.78 -19.12
N VAL A 22 -7.56 6.54 -20.14
CA VAL A 22 -6.15 6.63 -20.55
C VAL A 22 -5.27 7.18 -19.42
N ILE A 23 -5.69 8.25 -18.76
CA ILE A 23 -4.93 8.82 -17.62
C ILE A 23 -4.88 7.81 -16.46
N THR A 24 -5.98 7.13 -16.18
CA THR A 24 -6.03 6.10 -15.13
C THR A 24 -5.07 4.97 -15.42
N ASP A 25 -5.02 4.46 -16.66
CA ASP A 25 -4.06 3.43 -17.07
C ASP A 25 -2.62 3.93 -16.98
N GLY A 26 -2.36 5.19 -17.37
CA GLY A 26 -1.04 5.81 -17.20
C GLY A 26 -0.58 5.86 -15.75
N ARG A 27 -1.48 6.13 -14.80
CA ARG A 27 -1.16 6.10 -13.36
C ARG A 27 -0.88 4.68 -12.86
N HIS A 28 -1.57 3.66 -13.38
CA HIS A 28 -1.28 2.27 -13.09
C HIS A 28 0.08 1.85 -13.66
N ALA A 29 0.37 2.19 -14.91
CA ALA A 29 1.64 1.92 -15.58
C ALA A 29 2.84 2.54 -14.84
N ALA A 30 2.67 3.74 -14.29
CA ALA A 30 3.71 4.43 -13.53
C ALA A 30 4.08 3.74 -12.20
N ILE A 31 3.22 2.84 -11.71
CA ILE A 31 3.50 1.99 -10.54
C ILE A 31 4.20 0.71 -11.02
N ASP A 32 3.55 -0.01 -11.93
CA ASP A 32 3.97 -1.30 -12.47
C ASP A 32 3.17 -1.59 -13.75
N LEU A 33 3.83 -1.99 -14.84
CA LEU A 33 3.17 -2.33 -16.10
C LEU A 33 2.17 -3.50 -15.96
N ARG A 34 2.34 -4.36 -14.96
CA ARG A 34 1.40 -5.46 -14.65
C ARG A 34 0.03 -4.99 -14.20
N LEU A 35 -0.10 -3.74 -13.78
CA LEU A 35 -1.39 -3.12 -13.52
C LEU A 35 -2.11 -2.68 -14.82
N VAL A 36 -1.46 -2.71 -15.98
CA VAL A 36 -2.09 -2.47 -17.28
C VAL A 36 -2.27 -3.78 -18.03
N ASP A 37 -1.25 -4.63 -18.00
CA ASP A 37 -1.23 -5.94 -18.61
C ASP A 37 -0.55 -6.94 -17.68
N SER A 38 -1.36 -7.80 -17.03
CA SER A 38 -0.91 -8.72 -15.99
C SER A 38 0.06 -9.79 -16.47
N ASP A 39 0.14 -10.04 -17.77
CA ASP A 39 1.01 -11.06 -18.35
C ASP A 39 2.45 -10.55 -18.54
N ASN A 40 2.70 -9.26 -18.28
CA ASN A 40 4.05 -8.71 -18.28
C ASN A 40 4.92 -9.30 -17.17
N ASP A 41 6.21 -9.43 -17.46
CA ASP A 41 7.21 -9.77 -16.47
C ASP A 41 7.41 -8.64 -15.45
N ASN A 42 7.89 -9.00 -14.25
CA ASN A 42 8.29 -8.01 -13.27
C ASN A 42 9.59 -7.31 -13.70
N GLU A 43 9.54 -5.98 -13.81
CA GLU A 43 10.73 -5.15 -13.98
C GLU A 43 11.36 -4.84 -12.60
N PRO A 44 12.63 -5.21 -12.36
CA PRO A 44 13.26 -5.04 -11.05
C PRO A 44 13.31 -3.59 -10.54
N ASP A 45 13.41 -2.63 -11.46
CA ASP A 45 13.58 -1.20 -11.14
C ASP A 45 12.26 -0.42 -11.20
N ASN A 46 11.12 -1.12 -11.33
CA ASN A 46 9.83 -0.45 -11.24
C ASN A 46 9.55 0.08 -9.83
N LYS A 47 8.65 1.05 -9.73
CA LYS A 47 8.36 1.75 -8.47
C LYS A 47 7.92 0.79 -7.36
N LEU A 48 7.16 -0.25 -7.72
CA LEU A 48 6.67 -1.25 -6.79
C LEU A 48 7.81 -2.08 -6.17
N SER A 49 8.72 -2.60 -7.01
CA SER A 49 9.87 -3.40 -6.59
C SER A 49 10.88 -2.59 -5.76
N LEU A 50 11.11 -1.33 -6.13
CA LEU A 50 11.96 -0.40 -5.36
C LEU A 50 11.35 -0.09 -3.98
N LEU A 51 10.03 0.10 -3.90
CA LEU A 51 9.34 0.32 -2.63
C LEU A 51 9.45 -0.91 -1.72
N VAL A 52 9.22 -2.12 -2.24
CA VAL A 52 9.36 -3.36 -1.47
C VAL A 52 10.79 -3.50 -0.92
N SER A 53 11.79 -3.29 -1.78
CA SER A 53 13.20 -3.37 -1.38
C SER A 53 13.56 -2.37 -0.28
N ASN A 54 13.07 -1.13 -0.39
CA ASN A 54 13.28 -0.11 0.63
C ASN A 54 12.57 -0.45 1.96
N ALA A 55 11.34 -0.94 1.88
CA ALA A 55 10.54 -1.33 3.04
C ALA A 55 11.17 -2.53 3.78
N TYR A 56 11.69 -3.51 3.04
CA TYR A 56 12.44 -4.64 3.61
C TYR A 56 13.75 -4.17 4.28
N ARG A 57 14.50 -3.28 3.62
CA ARG A 57 15.74 -2.70 4.19
C ARG A 57 15.48 -2.05 5.56
N ILE A 58 14.46 -1.19 5.66
CA ILE A 58 14.08 -0.54 6.92
C ILE A 58 13.66 -1.57 7.98
N TRP A 59 12.95 -2.63 7.57
CA TRP A 59 12.54 -3.69 8.48
C TRP A 59 13.74 -4.44 9.09
N LYS A 60 14.76 -4.76 8.27
CA LYS A 60 16.03 -5.34 8.74
C LYS A 60 16.79 -4.38 9.64
N GLU A 61 17.00 -3.14 9.21
CA GLU A 61 17.75 -2.13 9.98
C GLU A 61 17.14 -1.81 11.35
N THR A 62 15.82 -2.00 11.49
CA THR A 62 15.10 -1.68 12.73
C THR A 62 14.73 -2.90 13.56
N GLU A 63 15.14 -4.12 13.18
CA GLU A 63 14.70 -5.36 13.83
C GLU A 63 15.04 -5.42 15.33
N ALA A 64 16.16 -4.82 15.73
CA ALA A 64 16.62 -4.78 17.11
C ALA A 64 16.11 -3.57 17.90
N ASN A 65 15.34 -2.66 17.29
CA ASN A 65 14.87 -1.45 17.97
C ASN A 65 13.89 -1.81 19.08
N THR A 66 14.21 -1.42 20.31
CA THR A 66 13.34 -1.60 21.47
C THR A 66 12.52 -0.36 21.75
N TYR A 67 11.29 -0.54 22.22
CA TYR A 67 10.37 0.54 22.56
C TYR A 67 9.84 0.36 23.97
N VAL A 68 9.51 1.46 24.64
CA VAL A 68 8.99 1.48 26.02
C VAL A 68 7.54 1.93 26.07
N ARG A 69 6.77 1.35 26.99
CA ARG A 69 5.40 1.73 27.30
C ARG A 69 5.40 3.00 28.17
N PRO A 70 4.27 3.74 28.27
CA PRO A 70 4.17 4.92 29.15
C PRO A 70 4.49 4.64 30.62
N ASN A 71 4.35 3.40 31.08
CA ASN A 71 4.70 2.98 32.44
C ASN A 71 6.19 2.62 32.63
N GLY A 72 7.04 2.92 31.63
CA GLY A 72 8.48 2.67 31.66
C GLY A 72 8.91 1.23 31.35
N LYS A 73 7.98 0.28 31.22
CA LYS A 73 8.32 -1.11 30.88
C LYS A 73 8.57 -1.28 29.38
N PRO A 74 9.59 -2.07 28.96
CA PRO A 74 9.78 -2.37 27.55
C PRO A 74 8.61 -3.17 27.01
N PHE A 75 8.34 -3.02 25.72
CA PHE A 75 7.54 -4.00 24.99
C PHE A 75 8.33 -5.29 24.78
N GLU A 76 7.61 -6.41 24.67
CA GLU A 76 8.22 -7.74 24.50
C GLU A 76 8.87 -7.90 23.12
N LEU A 77 8.22 -7.39 22.07
CA LEU A 77 8.73 -7.49 20.71
C LEU A 77 9.50 -6.22 20.33
N PRO A 78 10.73 -6.34 19.76
CA PRO A 78 11.43 -5.23 19.15
C PRO A 78 10.84 -4.93 17.75
N GLY A 79 11.49 -4.07 16.96
CA GLY A 79 11.09 -3.80 15.59
C GLY A 79 10.25 -2.56 15.41
N ALA A 80 10.63 -1.73 14.44
CA ALA A 80 9.81 -0.61 14.00
C ALA A 80 8.66 -1.06 13.10
N ALA A 81 7.63 -0.21 13.03
CA ALA A 81 6.51 -0.35 12.12
C ALA A 81 6.64 0.59 10.92
N GLN A 82 6.01 0.21 9.81
CA GLN A 82 5.98 0.95 8.55
C GLN A 82 4.56 0.94 8.00
N MET A 83 4.22 2.00 7.28
CA MET A 83 2.94 2.13 6.60
C MET A 83 3.17 2.30 5.10
N ILE A 84 2.41 1.55 4.30
CA ILE A 84 2.46 1.62 2.84
C ILE A 84 1.08 2.05 2.35
N PHE A 85 1.02 3.26 1.81
CA PHE A 85 -0.16 3.84 1.20
C PHE A 85 -0.20 3.58 -0.29
N SER A 86 -1.32 3.04 -0.75
CA SER A 86 -1.61 2.94 -2.18
C SER A 86 -3.12 3.02 -2.39
N ASP A 87 -3.58 3.96 -3.21
CA ASP A 87 -4.99 4.06 -3.60
C ASP A 87 -5.27 3.25 -4.89
N LEU A 88 -4.22 2.93 -5.65
CA LEU A 88 -4.28 2.08 -6.84
C LEU A 88 -3.80 0.65 -6.52
N GLY A 89 -4.01 -0.30 -7.44
CA GLY A 89 -3.49 -1.67 -7.29
C GLY A 89 -4.00 -2.43 -6.04
N THR A 90 -5.15 -2.03 -5.53
CA THR A 90 -5.75 -2.64 -4.33
C THR A 90 -6.15 -4.11 -4.55
N ILE A 91 -6.52 -4.86 -3.50
CA ILE A 91 -6.91 -6.27 -3.65
C ILE A 91 -8.14 -6.39 -4.58
N SER A 92 -9.08 -5.45 -4.54
CA SER A 92 -10.28 -5.52 -5.36
C SER A 92 -10.01 -5.34 -6.86
N VAL A 93 -8.91 -4.66 -7.21
CA VAL A 93 -8.52 -4.39 -8.60
C VAL A 93 -7.99 -5.64 -9.31
N GLU A 94 -7.52 -6.63 -8.57
CA GLU A 94 -7.04 -7.91 -9.12
C GLU A 94 -8.09 -8.60 -10.00
N LYS A 95 -9.38 -8.52 -9.63
CA LYS A 95 -10.46 -9.15 -10.40
C LYS A 95 -10.63 -8.58 -11.80
N THR A 96 -10.30 -7.31 -11.99
CA THR A 96 -10.48 -6.61 -13.27
C THR A 96 -9.18 -6.45 -14.05
N ARG A 97 -8.02 -6.46 -13.36
CA ARG A 97 -6.71 -6.21 -13.97
C ARG A 97 -5.74 -7.40 -13.89
N GLY A 98 -6.13 -8.50 -13.25
CA GLY A 98 -5.28 -9.69 -13.10
C GLY A 98 -4.10 -9.55 -12.13
N PHE A 99 -3.88 -8.34 -11.57
CA PHE A 99 -2.73 -8.05 -10.71
C PHE A 99 -3.10 -7.12 -9.54
N SER A 100 -2.46 -7.34 -8.38
CA SER A 100 -2.60 -6.50 -7.19
C SER A 100 -1.24 -6.14 -6.60
N ALA A 101 -0.96 -4.84 -6.51
CA ALA A 101 0.23 -4.32 -5.84
C ALA A 101 0.25 -4.72 -4.35
N TYR A 102 -0.90 -4.75 -3.67
CA TYR A 102 -0.98 -5.18 -2.26
C TYR A 102 -0.54 -6.63 -2.06
N ARG A 103 -1.02 -7.55 -2.91
CA ARG A 103 -0.59 -8.96 -2.81
C ARG A 103 0.88 -9.09 -3.14
N TRP A 104 1.33 -8.44 -4.22
CA TRP A 104 2.73 -8.45 -4.60
C TRP A 104 3.66 -7.98 -3.48
N ILE A 105 3.34 -6.85 -2.83
CA ILE A 105 4.13 -6.34 -1.68
C ILE A 105 4.21 -7.39 -0.57
N ARG A 106 3.07 -7.97 -0.17
CA ARG A 106 3.06 -9.00 0.87
C ARG A 106 3.90 -10.22 0.47
N ASP A 107 3.68 -10.73 -0.73
CA ASP A 107 4.28 -11.98 -1.20
C ASP A 107 5.79 -11.82 -1.35
N GLU A 108 6.26 -10.68 -1.86
CA GLU A 108 7.68 -10.37 -1.96
C GLU A 108 8.33 -10.14 -0.60
N LEU A 109 7.70 -9.42 0.33
CA LEU A 109 8.22 -9.29 1.69
C LEU A 109 8.33 -10.64 2.38
N VAL A 110 7.34 -11.52 2.21
CA VAL A 110 7.37 -12.89 2.74
C VAL A 110 8.48 -13.71 2.09
N ARG A 111 8.66 -13.60 0.77
CA ARG A 111 9.75 -14.24 0.02
C ARG A 111 11.13 -13.80 0.52
N MET A 112 11.26 -12.54 0.94
CA MET A 112 12.48 -11.98 1.55
C MET A 112 12.67 -12.36 3.03
N GLY A 113 11.71 -13.07 3.64
CA GLY A 113 11.81 -13.59 5.01
C GLY A 113 11.03 -12.84 6.07
N VAL A 114 10.22 -11.83 5.70
CA VAL A 114 9.30 -11.18 6.65
C VAL A 114 8.19 -12.16 7.03
N PRO A 115 7.92 -12.41 8.32
CA PRO A 115 6.80 -13.25 8.71
C PRO A 115 5.47 -12.66 8.23
N GLY A 116 4.64 -13.47 7.56
CA GLY A 116 3.33 -13.00 7.05
C GLY A 116 2.42 -12.43 8.14
N SER A 117 2.58 -12.86 9.41
CA SER A 117 1.87 -12.32 10.57
C SER A 117 2.23 -10.86 10.89
N GLU A 118 3.37 -10.36 10.42
CA GLU A 118 3.78 -8.97 10.60
C GLU A 118 3.15 -8.02 9.57
N ILE A 119 2.44 -8.55 8.57
CA ILE A 119 1.87 -7.78 7.47
C ILE A 119 0.35 -7.79 7.59
N ALA A 120 -0.27 -6.61 7.64
CA ALA A 120 -1.72 -6.47 7.73
C ALA A 120 -2.26 -5.51 6.66
N PHE A 121 -3.43 -5.86 6.10
CA PHE A 121 -4.18 -4.99 5.20
C PHE A 121 -5.29 -4.26 5.96
N MET A 122 -5.36 -2.94 5.85
CA MET A 122 -6.38 -2.14 6.54
C MET A 122 -7.81 -2.50 6.12
N GLN A 123 -8.04 -2.90 4.85
CA GLN A 123 -9.38 -3.26 4.37
C GLN A 123 -10.01 -4.48 5.07
N ASP A 124 -9.21 -5.33 5.71
CA ASP A 124 -9.67 -6.52 6.42
C ASP A 124 -10.27 -6.15 7.80
N PHE A 125 -9.97 -4.94 8.30
CA PHE A 125 -10.36 -4.47 9.63
C PHE A 125 -11.36 -3.31 9.53
N ARG A 126 -12.61 -3.60 9.14
CA ARG A 126 -13.63 -2.56 8.91
C ARG A 126 -14.27 -2.02 10.19
N LYS A 127 -14.47 -2.87 11.19
CA LYS A 127 -15.12 -2.49 12.46
C LYS A 127 -14.14 -1.68 13.34
N SER A 128 -14.64 -0.67 14.04
CA SER A 128 -13.82 0.19 14.92
C SER A 128 -13.00 -0.61 15.94
N GLU A 129 -13.62 -1.59 16.61
CA GLU A 129 -12.91 -2.48 17.55
C GLU A 129 -11.79 -3.30 16.90
N ALA A 130 -11.99 -3.74 15.65
CA ALA A 130 -10.99 -4.50 14.91
C ALA A 130 -9.80 -3.61 14.54
N LYS A 131 -10.06 -2.36 14.12
CA LYS A 131 -8.99 -1.36 13.89
C LYS A 131 -8.22 -1.05 15.16
N GLN A 132 -8.91 -0.86 16.30
CA GLN A 132 -8.26 -0.62 17.58
C GLN A 132 -7.35 -1.78 18.01
N ARG A 133 -7.80 -3.03 17.82
CA ARG A 133 -6.97 -4.22 18.05
C ARG A 133 -5.74 -4.24 17.15
N LEU A 134 -5.92 -4.00 15.85
CA LEU A 134 -4.82 -3.91 14.90
C LEU A 134 -3.78 -2.85 15.29
N PHE A 135 -4.21 -1.66 15.70
CA PHE A 135 -3.28 -0.62 16.18
C PHE A 135 -2.62 -1.02 17.51
N GLY A 136 -3.29 -1.82 18.34
CA GLY A 136 -2.67 -2.47 19.50
C GLY A 136 -1.55 -3.42 19.10
N ASP A 137 -1.79 -4.26 18.09
CA ASP A 137 -0.82 -5.21 17.57
C ASP A 137 0.38 -4.50 16.88
N VAL A 138 0.14 -3.39 16.19
CA VAL A 138 1.21 -2.52 15.67
C VAL A 138 2.05 -1.92 16.80
N ARG A 139 1.41 -1.33 17.81
CA ARG A 139 2.12 -0.79 18.98
C ARG A 139 2.89 -1.86 19.76
N ALA A 140 2.37 -3.08 19.80
CA ALA A 140 3.01 -4.22 20.44
C ALA A 140 4.17 -4.81 19.63
N GLY A 141 4.34 -4.43 18.35
CA GLY A 141 5.36 -4.96 17.45
C GLY A 141 4.97 -6.27 16.75
N LYS A 142 3.74 -6.75 16.91
CA LYS A 142 3.25 -7.95 16.23
C LYS A 142 2.97 -7.72 14.75
N VAL A 143 2.54 -6.51 14.40
CA VAL A 143 2.37 -6.04 13.01
C VAL A 143 3.39 -4.95 12.75
N ARG A 144 4.24 -5.13 11.75
CA ARG A 144 5.32 -4.20 11.38
C ARG A 144 5.11 -3.57 10.01
N PHE A 145 4.21 -4.11 9.19
CA PHE A 145 3.77 -3.51 7.94
C PHE A 145 2.25 -3.35 7.95
N LEU A 146 1.79 -2.12 7.78
CA LEU A 146 0.39 -1.81 7.58
C LEU A 146 0.19 -1.26 6.18
N ILE A 147 -0.64 -1.94 5.39
CA ILE A 147 -0.86 -1.64 3.98
C ILE A 147 -2.32 -1.20 3.81
N GLY A 148 -2.56 -0.06 3.16
CA GLY A 148 -3.92 0.43 2.94
C GLY A 148 -4.00 1.64 2.02
N SER A 149 -5.23 1.99 1.65
CA SER A 149 -5.54 3.21 0.91
C SER A 149 -5.72 4.39 1.86
N SER A 150 -5.64 5.61 1.35
CA SER A 150 -5.92 6.85 2.09
C SER A 150 -7.27 6.77 2.81
N ASP A 151 -8.30 6.24 2.14
CA ASP A 151 -9.64 6.09 2.71
C ASP A 151 -9.70 5.11 3.88
N THR A 152 -8.94 4.02 3.80
CA THR A 152 -8.94 2.99 4.86
C THR A 152 -8.07 3.37 6.06
N MET A 153 -7.01 4.13 5.80
CA MET A 153 -5.98 4.55 6.77
C MET A 153 -6.33 5.89 7.47
N GLY A 154 -7.31 6.65 6.94
CA GLY A 154 -7.67 7.99 7.41
C GLY A 154 -8.02 8.11 8.90
N THR A 155 -7.34 9.08 9.54
CA THR A 155 -7.43 9.62 10.92
C THR A 155 -7.58 8.63 12.08
N GLY A 156 -6.63 8.68 13.03
CA GLY A 156 -6.72 7.97 14.32
C GLY A 156 -5.87 6.72 14.44
N VAL A 157 -4.92 6.49 13.53
CA VAL A 157 -3.93 5.42 13.68
C VAL A 157 -2.94 5.81 14.79
N ASN A 158 -3.07 5.20 15.97
CA ASN A 158 -2.11 5.36 17.06
C ASN A 158 -0.91 4.40 16.85
N ALA A 159 -0.10 4.67 15.82
CA ALA A 159 1.10 3.91 15.51
C ALA A 159 2.40 4.74 15.66
N GLN A 160 2.28 6.02 16.05
CA GLN A 160 3.39 6.99 16.08
C GLN A 160 4.58 6.48 16.90
N LEU A 161 4.33 5.72 17.98
CA LEU A 161 5.38 5.21 18.87
C LEU A 161 6.46 4.40 18.13
N ARG A 162 6.08 3.60 17.13
CA ARG A 162 6.99 2.69 16.41
C ARG A 162 7.13 3.01 14.93
N LEU A 163 6.35 3.94 14.42
CA LEU A 163 6.31 4.25 13.00
C LEU A 163 7.64 4.88 12.55
N LYS A 164 8.38 4.16 11.69
CA LYS A 164 9.68 4.61 11.17
C LYS A 164 9.59 5.21 9.77
N ALA A 165 8.66 4.72 8.95
CA ALA A 165 8.54 5.14 7.56
C ALA A 165 7.09 5.13 7.09
N LEU A 166 6.78 6.13 6.26
CA LEU A 166 5.59 6.20 5.43
C LEU A 166 6.04 6.04 3.97
N HIS A 167 5.42 5.10 3.27
CA HIS A 167 5.68 4.86 1.86
C HIS A 167 4.43 5.20 1.07
N HIS A 168 4.56 6.05 0.05
CA HIS A 168 3.45 6.42 -0.84
C HIS A 168 3.71 5.82 -2.23
N LEU A 169 3.05 4.71 -2.53
CA LEU A 169 3.19 4.05 -3.83
C LEU A 169 2.55 4.88 -4.94
N ASP A 170 1.46 5.57 -4.63
CA ASP A 170 0.79 6.50 -5.53
C ASP A 170 0.26 7.73 -4.78
N VAL A 171 -0.02 8.77 -5.56
CA VAL A 171 -0.51 10.06 -5.08
C VAL A 171 -2.01 10.12 -5.34
N PRO A 172 -2.85 10.45 -4.35
CA PRO A 172 -4.29 10.60 -4.54
C PRO A 172 -4.59 11.79 -5.46
N TRP A 173 -5.82 11.85 -5.97
CA TRP A 173 -6.26 12.98 -6.78
C TRP A 173 -6.38 14.28 -5.98
N LEU A 174 -6.75 14.19 -4.70
CA LEU A 174 -6.98 15.34 -3.85
C LEU A 174 -5.74 15.64 -3.00
N PRO A 175 -5.20 16.88 -3.04
CA PRO A 175 -4.06 17.28 -2.19
C PRO A 175 -4.32 17.11 -0.69
N SER A 176 -5.57 17.32 -0.24
CA SER A 176 -5.95 17.14 1.17
C SER A 176 -5.78 15.70 1.66
N GLN A 177 -5.89 14.70 0.78
CA GLN A 177 -5.61 13.31 1.12
C GLN A 177 -4.11 13.06 1.31
N ILE A 178 -3.23 13.90 0.75
CA ILE A 178 -1.77 13.83 1.01
C ILE A 178 -1.47 14.42 2.38
N GLU A 179 -2.03 15.58 2.70
CA GLU A 179 -1.83 16.24 4.01
C GLU A 179 -2.36 15.40 5.18
N GLN A 180 -3.36 14.55 4.94
CA GLN A 180 -3.94 13.67 5.95
C GLN A 180 -3.17 12.35 6.16
N ARG A 181 -2.27 11.97 5.24
CA ARG A 181 -1.46 10.75 5.34
C ARG A 181 -0.29 10.93 6.30
#